data_AF-A0A6G3WUS1-F1
#
_entry.id   AF-A0A6G3WUS1-F1
#
_cell.length_a   1.000
_cell.length_b   1.000
_cell.length_c   1.000
_cell.angle_alpha   90.00
_cell.angle_beta   90.00
_cell.angle_gamma   90.00
#
_symmetry.space_group_name_H-M   'P 1'
#
loop_
_entity.id
_entity.type
_entity.pdbx_description
1 polymer ?
#
loop_
_entity_poly.entity_id
_entity_poly.type
_entity_poly.pdbx_seq_one_letter_code
_entity_poly.pdbx_strand_id
1 'polypeptide(L)'
;APGADGTVYGSFKIANVSGTDCTVSSNGTVGFTAMGAADPLKIGVVQHAAGDAAPGLPDPSQEPGTVLLKPAMAYEVRFAWVPTDTCPTVGPSPSPTPSVDGAGGSVGEGGTDQPSGVDTQSLREDGGGTAEGSVAVTHTPETGAPTAETKIPNACSGTIYRTGVLATS
;
A
#
# COMPACT_ATOMS: atom_id res chain seq x y z
N ALA A 1 5.80 -4.33 -9.60
CA ALA A 1 4.36 -4.55 -9.70
C ALA A 1 4.00 -5.78 -8.88
N PRO A 2 2.73 -5.96 -8.45
CA PRO A 2 2.31 -7.16 -7.75
C PRO A 2 2.49 -8.43 -8.60
N GLY A 3 2.74 -9.56 -7.95
CA GLY A 3 2.67 -10.90 -8.54
C GLY A 3 1.23 -11.34 -8.81
N ALA A 4 1.07 -12.52 -9.40
CA ALA A 4 -0.25 -13.10 -9.69
C ALA A 4 -1.06 -13.46 -8.42
N ASP A 5 -0.35 -13.65 -7.31
CA ASP A 5 -0.84 -13.84 -5.94
C ASP A 5 -1.07 -12.52 -5.18
N GLY A 6 -0.81 -11.37 -5.81
CA GLY A 6 -0.84 -10.06 -5.18
C GLY A 6 0.40 -9.72 -4.35
N THR A 7 1.41 -10.60 -4.28
CA THR A 7 2.63 -10.35 -3.50
C THR A 7 3.44 -9.21 -4.10
N VAL A 8 3.92 -8.28 -3.27
CA VAL A 8 4.73 -7.13 -3.69
C VAL A 8 6.11 -7.17 -3.03
N TYR A 9 7.14 -7.36 -3.84
CA TYR A 9 8.55 -7.29 -3.40
C TYR A 9 9.10 -5.87 -3.51
N GLY A 10 9.95 -5.48 -2.57
CA GLY A 10 10.65 -4.20 -2.56
C GLY A 10 11.96 -4.23 -1.77
N SER A 11 12.72 -3.14 -1.83
CA SER A 11 13.94 -2.97 -1.06
C SER A 11 14.15 -1.52 -0.62
N PHE A 12 14.82 -1.35 0.50
CA PHE A 12 15.38 -0.10 0.96
C PHE A 12 16.90 -0.17 0.80
N LYS A 13 17.52 0.77 0.10
CA LYS A 13 18.97 0.83 -0.11
C LYS A 13 19.55 2.05 0.61
N ILE A 14 20.52 1.82 1.49
CA ILE A 14 21.11 2.84 2.36
C ILE A 14 22.61 2.89 2.06
N ALA A 15 23.08 4.03 1.57
CA ALA A 15 24.44 4.22 1.10
C ALA A 15 25.29 5.06 2.07
N ASN A 16 26.55 4.67 2.24
CA ASN A 16 27.56 5.51 2.89
C ASN A 16 28.05 6.56 1.89
N VAL A 17 27.49 7.78 1.99
CA VAL A 17 27.88 8.95 1.19
C VAL A 17 29.04 9.75 1.80
N SER A 18 29.66 9.25 2.88
CA SER A 18 30.79 9.91 3.54
C SER A 18 32.15 9.49 2.95
N GLY A 19 33.21 10.21 3.32
CA GLY A 19 34.60 9.86 2.98
C GLY A 19 35.27 8.86 3.94
N THR A 20 34.52 8.25 4.86
CA THR A 20 35.03 7.35 5.91
C THR A 20 34.24 6.05 5.97
N ASP A 21 34.84 4.97 6.46
CA ASP A 21 34.14 3.70 6.68
C ASP A 21 33.05 3.86 7.77
N CYS A 22 31.86 3.30 7.53
CA CYS A 22 30.75 3.24 8.47
C CYS A 22 30.40 1.78 8.78
N THR A 23 30.34 1.41 10.06
CA THR A 23 29.88 0.08 10.48
C THR A 23 28.38 0.13 10.78
N VAL A 24 27.62 -0.73 10.11
CA VAL A 24 26.20 -0.99 10.40
C VAL A 24 26.14 -2.23 11.30
N SER A 25 25.73 -2.03 12.54
CA SER A 25 25.78 -3.04 13.62
C SER A 25 24.43 -3.70 13.91
N SER A 26 23.36 -3.18 13.30
CA SER A 26 21.98 -3.60 13.56
C SER A 26 21.22 -3.82 12.25
N ASN A 27 20.29 -4.77 12.28
CA ASN A 27 19.31 -5.00 11.22
C ASN A 27 18.30 -3.84 11.05
N GLY A 28 18.32 -2.83 11.95
CA GLY A 28 17.30 -1.79 12.04
C GLY A 28 15.90 -2.36 12.29
N THR A 29 14.88 -1.51 12.19
CA THR A 29 13.48 -1.94 12.23
C THR A 29 12.81 -1.76 10.87
N VAL A 30 11.79 -2.58 10.60
CA VAL A 30 10.81 -2.33 9.54
C VAL A 30 9.47 -2.24 10.24
N GLY A 31 8.76 -1.14 10.02
CA GLY A 31 7.41 -0.90 10.51
C GLY A 31 6.47 -0.59 9.35
N PHE A 32 5.22 -0.30 9.69
CA PHE A 32 4.22 0.09 8.71
C PHE A 32 3.24 1.13 9.26
N THR A 33 2.60 1.85 8.35
CA THR A 33 1.41 2.67 8.62
C THR A 33 0.29 2.23 7.68
N ALA A 34 -0.83 1.78 8.25
CA ALA A 34 -2.05 1.47 7.50
C ALA A 34 -2.79 2.78 7.12
N MET A 35 -3.29 2.87 5.88
CA MET A 35 -3.98 4.04 5.34
C MET A 35 -5.26 3.63 4.60
N GLY A 36 -6.30 4.45 4.69
CA GLY A 36 -7.58 4.20 4.00
C GLY A 36 -8.30 2.98 4.59
N ALA A 37 -8.74 2.06 3.73
CA ALA A 37 -9.44 0.83 4.12
C ALA A 37 -8.54 -0.27 4.74
N ALA A 38 -7.26 0.01 4.98
CA ALA A 38 -6.32 -0.95 5.55
C ALA A 38 -6.50 -1.13 7.07
N ASP A 39 -6.54 -2.38 7.53
CA ASP A 39 -6.75 -2.73 8.94
C ASP A 39 -5.41 -3.02 9.64
N PRO A 40 -4.91 -2.11 10.52
CA PRO A 40 -3.64 -2.31 11.19
C PRO A 40 -3.62 -3.51 12.16
N LEU A 41 -4.78 -4.05 12.58
CA LEU A 41 -4.85 -5.25 13.41
C LEU A 41 -4.71 -6.55 12.60
N LYS A 42 -4.79 -6.45 11.26
CA LYS A 42 -4.59 -7.56 10.31
C LYS A 42 -3.33 -7.40 9.47
N ILE A 43 -2.40 -6.55 9.91
CA ILE A 43 -1.11 -6.34 9.25
C ILE A 43 0.01 -6.71 10.22
N GLY A 44 0.81 -7.70 9.84
CA GLY A 44 1.99 -8.14 10.60
C GLY A 44 3.30 -7.74 9.92
N VAL A 45 4.37 -7.62 10.72
CA VAL A 45 5.76 -7.61 10.22
C VAL A 45 6.49 -8.80 10.85
N VAL A 46 7.14 -9.61 10.02
CA VAL A 46 7.82 -10.84 10.43
C VAL A 46 9.21 -10.91 9.79
N GLN A 47 10.20 -11.43 10.50
CA GLN A 47 11.52 -11.73 9.93
C GLN A 47 11.40 -12.90 8.96
N HIS A 48 11.99 -12.76 7.77
CA HIS A 48 12.00 -13.79 6.74
C HIS A 48 12.69 -15.07 7.25
N ALA A 49 12.09 -16.21 6.91
CA ALA A 49 12.60 -17.54 7.20
C ALA A 49 12.47 -18.44 5.96
N ALA A 50 13.42 -19.36 5.77
CA ALA A 50 13.37 -20.31 4.67
C ALA A 50 12.08 -21.13 4.70
N GLY A 51 11.31 -21.10 3.61
CA GLY A 51 10.02 -21.78 3.48
C GLY A 51 8.79 -20.98 3.91
N ASP A 52 8.93 -19.68 4.24
CA ASP A 52 7.78 -18.79 4.43
C ASP A 52 7.10 -18.37 3.11
N ALA A 53 6.06 -17.53 3.22
CA ALA A 53 5.25 -17.10 2.08
C ALA A 53 5.93 -16.05 1.16
N ALA A 54 7.21 -15.73 1.38
CA ALA A 54 7.98 -14.77 0.60
C ALA A 54 9.19 -15.41 -0.13
N PRO A 55 8.99 -16.44 -0.98
CA PRO A 55 10.07 -17.21 -1.60
C PRO A 55 10.96 -16.43 -2.59
N GLY A 56 10.59 -15.18 -2.94
CA GLY A 56 11.43 -14.27 -3.71
C GLY A 56 12.45 -13.48 -2.87
N LEU A 57 12.43 -13.61 -1.54
CA LEU A 57 13.45 -13.02 -0.68
C LEU A 57 14.74 -13.87 -0.67
N PRO A 58 15.93 -13.26 -0.52
CA PRO A 58 17.18 -13.99 -0.36
C PRO A 58 17.21 -14.86 0.91
N ASP A 59 17.92 -15.97 0.85
CA ASP A 59 18.03 -16.92 1.97
C ASP A 59 18.56 -16.23 3.25
N PRO A 60 17.92 -16.40 4.43
CA PRO A 60 18.33 -15.75 5.68
C PRO A 60 19.79 -16.00 6.09
N SER A 61 20.42 -17.10 5.64
CA SER A 61 21.84 -17.36 5.88
C SER A 61 22.79 -16.39 5.16
N GLN A 62 22.27 -15.58 4.23
CA GLN A 62 23.02 -14.50 3.55
C GLN A 62 23.09 -13.19 4.35
N GLU A 63 22.44 -13.12 5.51
CA GLU A 63 22.44 -11.93 6.37
C GLU A 63 23.70 -11.91 7.28
N PRO A 64 24.72 -11.07 7.00
CA PRO A 64 25.95 -11.02 7.81
C PRO A 64 25.75 -10.48 9.24
N GLY A 65 24.59 -9.89 9.56
CA GLY A 65 24.28 -9.28 10.86
C GLY A 65 25.06 -7.99 11.19
N THR A 66 26.22 -7.76 10.57
CA THR A 66 27.01 -6.53 10.65
C THR A 66 27.67 -6.28 9.29
N VAL A 67 27.61 -5.03 8.80
CA VAL A 67 28.14 -4.65 7.48
C VAL A 67 29.10 -3.47 7.61
N LEU A 68 30.29 -3.58 7.03
CA LEU A 68 31.23 -2.47 6.90
C LEU A 68 31.03 -1.77 5.55
N LEU A 69 30.44 -0.57 5.57
CA LEU A 69 30.28 0.27 4.40
C LEU A 69 31.52 1.15 4.21
N LYS A 70 32.33 0.88 3.20
CA LYS A 70 33.31 1.86 2.69
C LYS A 70 32.60 3.06 2.05
N PRO A 71 33.30 4.19 1.80
CA PRO A 71 32.77 5.27 0.97
C PRO A 71 32.13 4.75 -0.33
N ALA A 72 30.94 5.25 -0.64
CA ALA A 72 30.06 4.84 -1.75
C ALA A 72 29.48 3.41 -1.72
N MET A 73 29.82 2.56 -0.71
CA MET A 73 29.13 1.28 -0.50
C MET A 73 27.71 1.49 0.05
N ALA A 74 26.88 0.44 -0.05
CA ALA A 74 25.55 0.43 0.53
C ALA A 74 25.19 -0.94 1.16
N TYR A 75 24.10 -0.96 1.92
CA TYR A 75 23.37 -2.20 2.21
C TYR A 75 21.94 -2.09 1.70
N GLU A 76 21.28 -3.23 1.57
CA GLU A 76 19.85 -3.34 1.30
C GLU A 76 19.13 -4.03 2.46
N VAL A 77 17.89 -3.61 2.72
CA VAL A 77 16.90 -4.41 3.46
C VAL A 77 15.77 -4.70 2.50
N ARG A 78 15.53 -5.98 2.22
CA ARG A 78 14.50 -6.43 1.28
C ARG A 78 13.25 -6.83 2.06
N PHE A 79 12.09 -6.63 1.44
CA PHE A 79 10.82 -7.05 2.03
C PHE A 79 9.86 -7.58 0.95
N ALA A 80 8.89 -8.36 1.41
CA ALA A 80 7.77 -8.84 0.62
C ALA A 80 6.48 -8.59 1.40
N TRP A 81 5.52 -7.92 0.77
CA TRP A 81 4.13 -7.88 1.22
C TRP A 81 3.39 -9.06 0.63
N VAL A 82 2.80 -9.91 1.47
CA VAL A 82 1.93 -11.01 1.08
C VAL A 82 0.52 -10.71 1.60
N PRO A 83 -0.47 -10.47 0.73
CA PRO A 83 -1.85 -10.19 1.17
C PRO A 83 -2.52 -11.46 1.73
N THR A 84 -3.39 -11.29 2.73
CA THR A 84 -4.25 -12.38 3.25
C THR A 84 -5.68 -12.30 2.76
N ASP A 85 -6.24 -11.09 2.66
CA ASP A 85 -7.54 -10.81 2.05
C ASP A 85 -7.44 -9.57 1.16
N THR A 86 -8.33 -9.48 0.17
CA THR A 86 -8.53 -8.26 -0.62
C THR A 86 -9.17 -7.15 0.21
N CYS A 87 -8.95 -5.91 -0.20
CA CYS A 87 -9.68 -4.76 0.34
C CYS A 87 -11.22 -4.95 0.22
N PRO A 88 -12.02 -4.46 1.17
CA PRO A 88 -13.47 -4.62 1.15
C PRO A 88 -14.09 -3.83 -0.01
N THR A 89 -15.20 -4.31 -0.58
CA THR A 89 -15.96 -3.55 -1.58
C THR A 89 -16.84 -2.51 -0.90
N VAL A 90 -16.91 -1.29 -1.46
CA VAL A 90 -17.96 -0.33 -1.11
C VAL A 90 -19.22 -0.67 -1.90
N GLY A 91 -20.33 -0.90 -1.20
CA GLY A 91 -21.63 -0.99 -1.84
C GLY A 91 -22.03 0.33 -2.49
N PRO A 92 -22.96 0.33 -3.47
CA PRO A 92 -23.46 1.56 -4.05
C PRO A 92 -24.05 2.46 -2.96
N SER A 93 -23.66 3.73 -2.95
CA SER A 93 -24.21 4.73 -2.03
C SER A 93 -25.73 4.83 -2.26
N PRO A 94 -26.57 4.82 -1.20
CA PRO A 94 -28.01 4.97 -1.38
C PRO A 94 -28.31 6.32 -2.04
N SER A 95 -28.86 6.28 -3.25
CA SER A 95 -29.28 7.47 -3.99
C SER A 95 -30.33 8.25 -3.18
N PRO A 96 -30.24 9.59 -3.06
CA PRO A 96 -31.21 10.36 -2.31
C PRO A 96 -32.60 10.26 -2.96
N THR A 97 -33.56 9.70 -2.23
CA THR A 97 -34.94 9.60 -2.68
C THR A 97 -35.54 11.01 -2.82
N PRO A 98 -36.08 11.42 -3.98
CA PRO A 98 -36.75 12.71 -4.09
C PRO A 98 -38.05 12.70 -3.28
N SER A 99 -38.16 13.62 -2.31
CA SER A 99 -39.41 13.82 -1.57
C SER A 99 -40.48 14.41 -2.50
N VAL A 100 -41.58 13.69 -2.67
CA VAL A 100 -42.76 14.13 -3.43
C VAL A 100 -43.79 14.80 -2.52
N ASP A 101 -43.55 16.07 -2.19
CA ASP A 101 -44.58 16.93 -1.60
C ASP A 101 -45.49 17.49 -2.71
N GLY A 102 -46.66 16.85 -2.90
CA GLY A 102 -47.65 17.25 -3.89
C GLY A 102 -48.80 18.08 -3.30
N ALA A 103 -49.08 19.25 -3.89
CA ALA A 103 -50.33 20.00 -3.64
C ALA A 103 -50.71 20.98 -4.78
N GLY A 104 -51.63 20.55 -5.65
CA GLY A 104 -52.74 21.34 -6.23
C GLY A 104 -52.51 22.59 -7.10
N GLY A 105 -53.01 22.58 -8.35
CA GLY A 105 -53.26 23.80 -9.12
C GLY A 105 -53.59 23.60 -10.61
N SER A 106 -54.64 24.27 -11.11
CA SER A 106 -55.10 24.26 -12.52
C SER A 106 -55.89 25.57 -12.77
N VAL A 107 -56.04 26.13 -13.98
CA VAL A 107 -55.85 25.63 -15.36
C VAL A 107 -55.16 26.70 -16.22
N GLY A 108 -54.59 26.36 -17.39
CA GLY A 108 -54.15 27.37 -18.37
C GLY A 108 -53.61 26.83 -19.69
N GLU A 109 -54.26 27.17 -20.80
CA GLU A 109 -53.79 26.91 -22.18
C GLU A 109 -52.71 27.92 -22.62
N GLY A 110 -51.72 27.45 -23.39
CA GLY A 110 -50.69 28.30 -24.01
C GLY A 110 -49.47 27.48 -24.42
N GLY A 111 -49.27 27.24 -25.71
CA GLY A 111 -48.26 26.30 -26.19
C GLY A 111 -46.85 26.87 -26.32
N THR A 112 -45.85 25.99 -26.36
CA THR A 112 -44.72 26.03 -27.30
C THR A 112 -43.92 24.72 -27.21
N ASP A 113 -43.37 24.26 -28.33
CA ASP A 113 -42.58 23.04 -28.42
C ASP A 113 -41.25 23.14 -27.65
N GLN A 114 -41.10 22.34 -26.59
CA GLN A 114 -39.78 21.97 -26.08
C GLN A 114 -39.82 20.61 -25.36
N PRO A 115 -39.48 19.50 -26.04
CA PRO A 115 -39.16 18.26 -25.33
C PRO A 115 -37.86 18.48 -24.55
N SER A 116 -38.03 18.51 -23.23
CA SER A 116 -37.07 18.34 -22.15
C SER A 116 -35.64 17.97 -22.57
N GLY A 117 -34.67 18.72 -22.05
CA GLY A 117 -33.29 18.28 -22.00
C GLY A 117 -33.21 16.91 -21.32
N VAL A 118 -33.00 15.87 -22.11
CA VAL A 118 -32.52 14.59 -21.61
C VAL A 118 -31.05 14.80 -21.27
N ASP A 119 -30.78 15.30 -20.06
CA ASP A 119 -29.50 15.06 -19.42
C ASP A 119 -29.26 13.56 -19.48
N THR A 120 -28.33 13.15 -20.34
CA THR A 120 -27.87 11.78 -20.42
C THR A 120 -27.22 11.47 -19.08
N GLN A 121 -28.04 10.95 -18.16
CA GLN A 121 -27.57 10.31 -16.96
C GLN A 121 -26.73 9.15 -17.44
N SER A 122 -25.42 9.41 -17.54
CA SER A 122 -24.41 8.43 -17.83
C SER A 122 -24.63 7.31 -16.84
N LEU A 123 -25.21 6.20 -17.31
CA LEU A 123 -25.35 4.99 -16.52
C LEU A 123 -23.93 4.46 -16.32
N ARG A 124 -23.24 5.05 -15.34
CA ARG A 124 -22.08 4.43 -14.75
C ARG A 124 -22.63 3.16 -14.14
N GLU A 125 -22.22 2.05 -14.70
CA GLU A 125 -22.41 0.75 -14.08
C GLU A 125 -21.73 0.85 -12.71
N ASP A 126 -22.53 1.07 -11.66
CA ASP A 126 -22.08 1.10 -10.26
C ASP A 126 -21.76 -0.33 -9.80
N GLY A 127 -20.79 -0.95 -10.50
CA GLY A 127 -19.99 -2.02 -9.96
C GLY A 127 -19.21 -1.44 -8.79
N GLY A 128 -19.72 -1.69 -7.58
CA GLY A 128 -19.20 -1.15 -6.33
C GLY A 128 -17.68 -1.29 -6.26
N GLY A 129 -17.00 -0.14 -6.18
CA GLY A 129 -15.54 -0.11 -6.19
C GLY A 129 -14.95 -0.84 -5.00
N THR A 130 -13.73 -1.34 -5.14
CA THR A 130 -12.94 -1.76 -3.99
C THR A 130 -12.58 -0.52 -3.16
N ALA A 131 -12.69 -0.59 -1.84
CA ALA A 131 -12.28 0.48 -0.96
C ALA A 131 -10.76 0.68 -1.02
N GLU A 132 -10.32 1.91 -1.27
CA GLU A 132 -8.90 2.26 -1.38
C GLU A 132 -8.19 2.07 -0.02
N GLY A 133 -7.34 1.04 0.08
CA GLY A 133 -6.46 0.81 1.21
C GLY A 133 -5.01 0.70 0.77
N SER A 134 -4.09 1.18 1.60
CA SER A 134 -2.66 1.10 1.33
C SER A 134 -1.84 0.95 2.60
N VAL A 135 -0.65 0.40 2.45
CA VAL A 135 0.33 0.24 3.53
C VAL A 135 1.58 1.01 3.16
N ALA A 136 1.96 2.00 3.97
CA ALA A 136 3.30 2.57 3.92
C ALA A 136 4.24 1.65 4.72
N VAL A 137 5.29 1.14 4.09
CA VAL A 137 6.33 0.33 4.73
C VAL A 137 7.55 1.22 4.95
N THR A 138 8.03 1.27 6.19
CA THR A 138 9.09 2.20 6.61
C THR A 138 10.24 1.41 7.21
N HIS A 139 11.46 1.60 6.70
CA HIS A 139 12.68 1.11 7.33
C HIS A 139 13.37 2.23 8.11
N THR A 140 13.69 1.93 9.37
CA THR A 140 14.44 2.80 10.28
C THR A 140 15.75 2.11 10.65
N PRO A 141 16.88 2.58 10.12
CA PRO A 141 18.22 2.15 10.52
C PRO A 141 18.54 2.44 12.00
N GLU A 142 19.76 2.08 12.43
CA GLU A 142 20.29 2.57 13.70
C GLU A 142 20.51 4.09 13.71
N THR A 143 20.59 4.67 14.91
CA THR A 143 20.64 6.13 15.11
C THR A 143 21.78 6.78 14.34
N GLY A 144 21.45 7.74 13.48
CA GLY A 144 22.40 8.50 12.66
C GLY A 144 22.25 8.30 11.15
N ALA A 145 21.56 7.24 10.72
CA ALA A 145 21.19 7.02 9.32
C ALA A 145 19.73 7.43 9.01
N PRO A 146 19.41 7.79 7.76
CA PRO A 146 18.08 8.27 7.38
C PRO A 146 17.05 7.14 7.30
N THR A 147 15.79 7.44 7.64
CA THR A 147 14.64 6.56 7.42
C THR A 147 14.25 6.54 5.95
N ALA A 148 13.81 5.38 5.44
CA ALA A 148 13.28 5.23 4.08
C ALA A 148 11.85 4.66 4.12
N GLU A 149 10.97 5.13 3.24
CA GLU A 149 9.57 4.68 3.15
C GLU A 149 9.18 4.38 1.71
N THR A 150 8.29 3.41 1.52
CA THR A 150 7.59 3.16 0.26
C THR A 150 6.12 2.79 0.51
N LYS A 151 5.25 2.98 -0.48
CA LYS A 151 3.80 2.78 -0.35
C LYS A 151 3.31 1.65 -1.26
N ILE A 152 2.57 0.72 -0.68
CA ILE A 152 1.93 -0.40 -1.37
C ILE A 152 0.43 -0.08 -1.49
N PRO A 153 -0.08 0.24 -2.70
CA PRO A 153 -1.51 0.43 -2.93
C PRO A 153 -2.25 -0.91 -2.95
N ASN A 154 -3.57 -0.88 -2.75
CA ASN A 154 -4.45 -2.07 -2.71
C ASN A 154 -4.04 -3.10 -1.64
N ALA A 155 -3.51 -2.63 -0.51
CA ALA A 155 -3.05 -3.45 0.60
C ALA A 155 -3.92 -3.17 1.84
N CYS A 156 -4.77 -4.14 2.22
CA CYS A 156 -5.69 -3.98 3.36
C CYS A 156 -5.47 -4.96 4.53
N SER A 157 -4.95 -6.15 4.27
CA SER A 157 -4.55 -7.13 5.29
C SER A 157 -3.47 -8.05 4.72
N GLY A 158 -2.53 -8.50 5.55
CA GLY A 158 -1.40 -9.30 5.09
C GLY A 158 -0.18 -9.27 6.00
N THR A 159 0.91 -9.84 5.53
CA THR A 159 2.18 -9.90 6.26
C THR A 159 3.31 -9.28 5.45
N ILE A 160 4.10 -8.43 6.10
CA ILE A 160 5.38 -7.92 5.60
C ILE A 160 6.48 -8.85 6.10
N TYR A 161 7.03 -9.67 5.23
CA TYR A 161 8.25 -10.44 5.49
C TYR A 161 9.46 -9.55 5.19
N ARG A 162 10.43 -9.44 6.11
CA ARG A 162 11.64 -8.62 5.96
C ARG A 162 12.92 -9.45 6.08
N THR A 163 13.95 -9.11 5.31
CA THR A 163 15.32 -9.57 5.61
C THR A 163 15.97 -8.69 6.67
N GLY A 164 17.10 -9.13 7.21
CA GLY A 164 18.11 -8.28 7.85
C GLY A 164 18.86 -7.41 6.84
N VAL A 165 20.02 -6.88 7.24
CA VAL A 165 20.90 -6.14 6.33
C VAL A 165 21.62 -7.09 5.38
N LEU A 166 21.54 -6.79 4.09
CA LEU A 166 22.23 -7.49 3.01
C LEU A 166 23.30 -6.55 2.44
N ALA A 167 24.55 -7.00 2.38
CA ALA A 167 25.59 -6.23 1.72
C ALA A 167 25.33 -6.18 0.21
N THR A 168 25.35 -4.98 -0.39
CA THR A 168 25.44 -4.81 -1.85
C THR A 168 26.86 -4.39 -2.19
N SER A 169 27.39 -4.97 -3.26
CA SER A 169 28.55 -4.44 -3.98
C SER A 169 28.25 -3.05 -4.58
#